data_AF-A0A2V5WJS3-F1
#
_entry.id   AF-A0A2V5WJS3-F1
#
_cell.length_a   1.000
_cell.length_b   1.000
_cell.length_c   1.000
_cell.angle_alpha   90.00
_cell.angle_beta   90.00
_cell.angle_gamma   90.00
#
_symmetry.space_group_name_H-M   'P 1'
#
loop_
_entity.id
_entity.type
_entity.pdbx_description
1 polymer ?
#
loop_
_entity_poly.entity_id
_entity_poly.type
_entity_poly.pdbx_seq_one_letter_code
_entity_poly.pdbx_strand_id
1 'polypeptide(L)'
;MLAFQFHHGRIYFPKLAVWLDPREPQNGVERVFVSHAHSDHIGEHREVILSAPTAAFVQARLGGARQEHVLPLGEPAAFETQGIRWQI
;
A
#
# COMPACT_ATOMS: atom_id res chain seq x y z
N MET A 1 15.69 1.62 -15.40
CA MET A 1 14.32 1.13 -15.67
C MET A 1 13.77 0.50 -14.39
N LEU A 2 12.58 0.93 -13.95
CA LEU A 2 11.87 0.31 -12.83
C LEU A 2 11.13 -0.92 -13.37
N ALA A 3 11.35 -2.08 -12.76
CA ALA A 3 10.66 -3.32 -13.13
C ALA A 3 9.46 -3.52 -12.20
N PHE A 4 8.37 -4.03 -12.76
CA PHE A 4 7.20 -4.46 -12.01
C PHE A 4 6.83 -5.89 -12.40
N GLN A 5 6.09 -6.56 -11.52
CA GLN A 5 5.66 -7.93 -11.70
C GLN A 5 4.15 -8.01 -11.51
N PHE A 6 3.50 -8.89 -12.28
CA PHE A 6 2.11 -9.25 -12.08
C PHE A 6 2.01 -10.53 -11.27
N HIS A 7 1.33 -10.46 -10.13
CA HIS A 7 1.02 -11.62 -9.29
C HIS A 7 -0.48 -11.67 -9.09
N HIS A 8 -1.14 -12.71 -9.59
CA HIS A 8 -2.60 -12.89 -9.45
C HIS A 8 -3.44 -11.64 -9.81
N GLY A 9 -3.03 -10.90 -10.85
CA GLY A 9 -3.71 -9.67 -11.27
C GLY A 9 -3.43 -8.45 -10.39
N ARG A 10 -2.32 -8.45 -9.65
CA ARG A 10 -1.84 -7.35 -8.79
C ARG A 10 -0.43 -6.96 -9.19
N ILE A 11 -0.06 -5.70 -8.93
CA ILE A 11 1.22 -5.14 -9.33
C ILE A 11 2.15 -5.10 -8.12
N TYR A 12 3.35 -5.65 -8.29
CA TYR A 12 4.43 -5.57 -7.31
C TYR A 12 5.63 -4.86 -7.91
N PHE A 13 6.26 -3.99 -7.13
CA PHE A 13 7.53 -3.34 -7.45
C PHE A 13 8.63 -3.88 -6.52
N PRO A 14 9.39 -4.93 -6.94
CA PRO A 14 10.37 -5.59 -6.06
C PRO A 14 11.44 -4.66 -5.52
N LYS A 15 11.92 -3.72 -6.34
CA LYS A 15 12.96 -2.76 -5.92
C LYS A 15 12.48 -1.75 -4.90
N LEU A 16 11.18 -1.45 -4.89
CA LEU A 16 10.59 -0.49 -3.94
C LEU A 16 10.00 -1.22 -2.72
N ALA A 17 9.88 -2.54 -2.77
CA ALA A 17 9.10 -3.36 -1.84
C ALA A 17 7.69 -2.77 -1.67
N VAL A 18 6.99 -2.53 -2.79
CA VAL A 18 5.64 -1.94 -2.79
C VAL A 18 4.68 -2.80 -3.60
N TRP A 19 3.55 -3.13 -2.99
CA TRP A 19 2.39 -3.68 -3.67
C TRP A 19 1.36 -2.60 -3.99
N LEU A 20 0.65 -2.74 -5.12
CA LEU A 20 -0.53 -1.95 -5.43
C LEU A 20 -1.79 -2.79 -5.29
N ASP A 21 -2.66 -2.39 -4.36
CA ASP A 21 -3.97 -2.97 -4.09
C ASP A 21 -4.06 -4.52 -4.03
N PRO A 22 -3.11 -5.23 -3.39
CA PRO A 22 -3.23 -6.67 -3.21
C PRO A 22 -4.46 -6.99 -2.35
N ARG A 23 -5.18 -8.05 -2.69
CA ARG A 23 -6.29 -8.53 -1.85
C ARG A 23 -5.77 -9.36 -0.68
N GLU A 24 -4.75 -10.17 -0.94
CA GLU A 24 -4.16 -11.06 0.04
C GLU A 24 -3.40 -10.27 1.11
N PRO A 25 -3.48 -10.69 2.39
CA PRO A 25 -2.68 -10.10 3.46
C PRO A 25 -1.20 -10.01 3.10
N GLN A 26 -0.61 -8.84 3.30
CA GLN A 26 0.82 -8.60 3.06
C GLN A 26 1.47 -8.28 4.40
N ASN A 27 2.17 -9.26 4.94
CA ASN A 27 2.75 -9.21 6.29
C ASN A 27 4.28 -9.13 6.29
N GLY A 28 4.89 -9.05 5.11
CA GLY A 28 6.33 -8.94 4.92
C GLY A 28 6.88 -7.53 5.14
N VAL A 29 8.02 -7.27 4.51
CA VAL A 29 8.71 -5.97 4.54
C VAL A 29 8.08 -4.95 3.59
N GLU A 30 7.20 -5.41 2.71
CA GLU A 30 6.55 -4.60 1.69
C GLU A 30 5.54 -3.64 2.29
N ARG A 31 5.46 -2.43 1.72
CA ARG A 31 4.36 -1.51 1.95
C ARG A 31 3.27 -1.77 0.93
N VAL A 32 2.02 -1.52 1.32
CA VAL A 32 0.88 -1.66 0.42
C VAL A 32 0.27 -0.30 0.13
N PHE A 33 0.27 0.11 -1.13
CA PHE A 33 -0.56 1.24 -1.55
C PHE A 33 -2.01 0.77 -1.71
N VAL A 34 -2.93 1.45 -1.01
CA VAL A 34 -4.37 1.21 -1.12
C VAL A 34 -5.01 2.43 -1.77
N SER A 35 -5.40 2.27 -3.04
CA SER A 35 -6.04 3.33 -3.83
C SER A 35 -7.40 3.71 -3.25
N HIS A 36 -8.22 2.72 -2.87
CA HIS A 36 -9.54 2.90 -2.29
C HIS A 36 -9.98 1.64 -1.54
N ALA A 37 -10.98 1.79 -0.66
CA ALA A 37 -11.31 0.77 0.34
C ALA A 37 -12.25 -0.35 -0.15
N HIS A 38 -12.29 -0.69 -1.45
CA HIS A 38 -13.09 -1.83 -1.92
C HIS A 38 -12.50 -3.18 -1.49
N SER A 39 -13.36 -4.18 -1.28
CA SER A 39 -12.99 -5.47 -0.66
C SER A 39 -11.98 -6.28 -1.48
N ASP A 40 -11.84 -6.02 -2.77
CA ASP A 40 -10.87 -6.63 -3.67
C ASP A 40 -9.53 -5.88 -3.73
N HIS A 41 -9.43 -4.72 -3.06
CA HIS A 41 -8.24 -3.87 -2.96
C HIS A 41 -7.71 -3.74 -1.53
N ILE A 42 -8.33 -4.41 -0.55
CA ILE A 42 -7.95 -4.34 0.87
C ILE A 42 -7.79 -5.74 1.49
N GLY A 43 -6.87 -5.84 2.43
CA GLY A 43 -6.66 -7.01 3.28
C GLY A 43 -6.04 -6.63 4.63
N GLU A 44 -5.70 -7.64 5.42
CA GLU A 44 -4.97 -7.49 6.69
C GLU A 44 -3.48 -7.23 6.42
N HIS A 45 -3.16 -6.12 5.76
CA HIS A 45 -1.78 -5.71 5.50
C HIS A 45 -1.14 -5.10 6.75
N ARG A 46 0.14 -5.41 6.97
CA ARG A 46 0.92 -4.89 8.10
C ARG A 46 1.14 -3.37 8.02
N GLU A 47 1.45 -2.87 6.83
CA GLU A 47 1.85 -1.48 6.59
C GLU A 47 1.25 -0.96 5.28
N VAL A 48 0.52 0.15 5.33
CA VAL A 48 -0.28 0.69 4.23
C VAL A 48 -0.02 2.17 3.98
N ILE A 49 -0.12 2.59 2.71
CA ILE A 49 -0.07 3.98 2.26
C ILE A 49 -1.42 4.30 1.62
N LEU A 50 -2.11 5.31 2.13
CA LEU A 50 -3.49 5.60 1.75
C LEU A 50 -3.93 7.01 2.13
N SER A 51 -5.09 7.42 1.64
CA SER A 51 -5.72 8.69 2.04
C SER A 51 -6.51 8.55 3.35
N ALA A 52 -6.77 9.68 4.02
CA ALA A 52 -7.57 9.68 5.26
C ALA A 52 -8.99 9.09 5.08
N PRO A 53 -9.74 9.39 4.00
CA PRO A 53 -11.01 8.72 3.74
C PRO A 53 -10.86 7.20 3.55
N THR A 54 -9.84 6.76 2.81
CA THR A 54 -9.57 5.32 2.62
C THR A 54 -9.29 4.65 3.97
N ALA A 55 -8.53 5.29 4.86
CA ALA A 55 -8.18 4.73 6.17
C ALA A 55 -9.42 4.52 7.05
N ALA A 56 -10.31 5.52 7.11
CA ALA A 56 -11.57 5.41 7.83
C ALA A 56 -12.43 4.23 7.32
N PHE A 57 -12.51 4.04 6.00
CA PHE A 57 -13.26 2.92 5.43
C PHE A 57 -12.58 1.56 5.63
N VAL A 58 -11.26 1.48 5.53
CA VAL A 58 -10.49 0.26 5.83
C VAL A 58 -10.73 -0.15 7.28
N GLN A 59 -10.64 0.79 8.23
CA GLN A 59 -10.88 0.52 9.64
C GLN A 59 -12.32 0.05 9.89
N ALA A 60 -13.31 0.69 9.27
CA ALA A 60 -14.71 0.30 9.42
C ALA A 60 -15.01 -1.10 8.84
N ARG A 61 -14.30 -1.51 7.77
CA ARG A 61 -14.54 -2.79 7.07
C ARG A 61 -13.76 -3.97 7.65
N LEU A 62 -12.49 -3.75 8.01
CA LEU A 62 -11.58 -4.81 8.45
C LEU A 62 -11.23 -4.74 9.94
N GLY A 63 -11.32 -3.56 10.55
CA GLY A 63 -10.82 -3.33 11.90
C GLY A 63 -9.31 -3.60 12.03
N GLY A 64 -8.88 -4.05 13.20
CA GLY A 64 -7.49 -4.43 13.46
C GLY A 64 -6.53 -3.25 13.63
N ALA A 65 -5.26 -3.57 13.85
CA ALA A 65 -4.18 -2.60 13.96
C ALA A 65 -3.21 -2.81 12.79
N ARG A 66 -2.77 -1.70 12.19
CA ARG A 66 -1.83 -1.67 11.06
C ARG A 66 -1.01 -0.39 11.13
N GLN A 67 0.16 -0.39 10.51
CA GLN A 67 0.93 0.84 10.34
C GLN A 67 0.36 1.62 9.15
N GLU A 68 -0.13 2.83 9.40
CA GLU A 68 -0.73 3.66 8.36
C GLU A 68 0.13 4.87 8.03
N HIS A 69 0.44 5.04 6.75
CA HIS A 69 0.96 6.27 6.17
C HIS A 69 -0.20 7.00 5.51
N VAL A 70 -0.87 7.84 6.28
CA VAL A 70 -2.03 8.61 5.80
C VAL A 70 -1.55 9.88 5.11
N LEU A 71 -1.73 9.96 3.80
CA LEU A 71 -1.22 11.06 2.97
C LEU A 71 -2.35 11.97 2.46
N PRO A 72 -2.13 13.30 2.41
CA PRO A 72 -3.05 14.22 1.73
C PRO A 72 -3.00 14.04 0.22
N LEU A 73 -4.11 14.36 -0.45
CA LEU A 73 -4.19 14.29 -1.91
C LEU A 73 -3.46 15.48 -2.55
N GLY A 74 -2.71 15.22 -3.62
CA GLY A 74 -2.03 16.25 -4.40
C GLY A 74 -0.68 16.71 -3.83
N GLU A 75 -0.25 16.15 -2.70
CA GLU A 75 1.06 16.45 -2.12
C GLU A 75 1.97 15.21 -2.22
N PRO A 76 3.18 15.34 -2.79
CA PRO A 76 4.08 14.20 -2.91
C PRO A 76 4.66 13.80 -1.56
N ALA A 77 4.74 12.50 -1.29
CA ALA A 77 5.42 11.95 -0.11
C ALA A 77 6.62 11.10 -0.52
N ALA A 78 7.76 11.33 0.13
CA ALA A 78 8.98 10.59 -0.15
C ALA A 78 9.14 9.36 0.76
N PHE A 79 9.58 8.27 0.18
CA PHE A 79 9.90 7.02 0.86
C PHE A 79 11.29 6.54 0.46
N GLU A 80 11.87 5.70 1.29
CA GLU A 80 13.11 5.00 1.01
C GLU A 80 12.95 3.51 1.24
N THR A 81 13.49 2.72 0.32
CA THR A 81 13.59 1.26 0.46
C THR A 81 14.99 0.84 -0.01
N GLN A 82 15.79 0.26 0.90
CA GLN A 82 17.14 -0.25 0.59
C GLN A 82 18.03 0.79 -0.14
N GLY A 83 18.00 2.06 0.30
CA GLY A 83 18.76 3.15 -0.32
C GLY A 83 18.18 3.70 -1.63
N ILE A 84 17.05 3.15 -2.11
CA ILE A 84 16.32 3.69 -3.26
C ILE A 84 15.25 4.65 -2.74
N ARG A 85 15.43 5.94 -3.04
CA ARG A 85 14.43 6.97 -2.78
C ARG A 85 13.39 7.02 -3.89
N TRP A 86 12.12 7.10 -3.50
CA TRP A 86 10.99 7.24 -4.41
C TRP A 86 9.93 8.14 -3.80
N GLN A 87 8.98 8.57 -4.61
CA GLN A 87 7.85 9.38 -4.16
C GLN A 87 6.55 8.89 -4.77
N ILE A 88 5.46 9.16 -4.08
CA ILE A 88 4.08 8.93 -4.51
C ILE A 88 3.28 10.22 -4.38
#